data_AF-A0A916YYF0-F1
#
_entry.id   AF-A0A916YYF0-F1
#
_cell.length_a   1.000
_cell.length_b   1.000
_cell.length_c   1.000
_cell.angle_alpha   90.00
_cell.angle_beta   90.00
_cell.angle_gamma   90.00
#
_symmetry.space_group_name_H-M   'P 1'
#
loop_
_entity.id
_entity.type
_entity.pdbx_description
1 polymer ?
#
loop_
_entity_poly.entity_id
_entity_poly.type
_entity_poly.pdbx_seq_one_letter_code
_entity_poly.pdbx_strand_id
1 'polypeptide(L)'
;MLTSGNKFASLLVILFLIAIASVGIANAQNSNNSLEEKTSISVQKFEKDPVESAKKIISDYFLAFIQKKGSDGTALINYKIINIDTSDLNDVKVSVKLTYADNFDYPPVEYHVVKKSNSYQVNKQFCAFDMITDSPTRGTVRCSSDGSASI
;
A
#
# COMPACT_ATOMS: atom_id res chain seq x y z
N MET A 1 60.33 -7.02 -27.62
CA MET A 1 58.93 -6.55 -27.50
C MET A 1 58.13 -7.66 -26.83
N LEU A 2 57.90 -7.57 -25.52
CA LEU A 2 57.10 -8.52 -24.77
C LEU A 2 55.84 -7.81 -24.28
N THR A 3 54.71 -8.41 -24.61
CA THR A 3 53.34 -7.89 -24.61
C THR A 3 52.80 -7.63 -23.20
N SER A 4 52.79 -6.36 -22.80
CA SER A 4 51.98 -5.86 -21.68
C SER A 4 50.54 -5.63 -22.14
N GLY A 5 49.72 -6.68 -22.24
CA GLY A 5 48.35 -6.57 -22.80
C GLY A 5 47.22 -7.26 -22.03
N ASN A 6 47.50 -8.25 -21.17
CA ASN A 6 46.43 -9.16 -20.70
C ASN A 6 45.95 -8.91 -19.26
N LYS A 7 46.69 -8.14 -18.45
CA LYS A 7 46.32 -7.90 -17.04
C LYS A 7 45.26 -6.81 -16.85
N PHE A 8 45.22 -5.82 -17.75
CA PHE A 8 44.24 -4.73 -17.70
C PHE A 8 42.83 -5.18 -18.11
N ALA A 9 42.73 -6.04 -19.13
CA ALA A 9 41.44 -6.56 -19.59
C ALA A 9 40.75 -7.43 -18.54
N SER A 10 41.51 -8.23 -17.78
CA SER A 10 40.95 -9.10 -16.73
C SER A 10 40.40 -8.31 -15.53
N LEU A 11 41.04 -7.19 -15.17
CA LEU A 11 40.60 -6.30 -14.08
C LEU A 11 39.29 -5.57 -14.41
N LEU A 12 39.13 -5.18 -15.69
CA LEU A 12 37.93 -4.51 -16.19
C LEU A 12 36.70 -5.45 -16.18
N VAL A 13 36.88 -6.73 -16.52
CA VAL A 13 35.79 -7.73 -16.50
C VAL A 13 35.30 -8.01 -15.07
N ILE A 14 36.21 -8.07 -14.09
CA ILE A 14 35.86 -8.30 -12.68
C ILE A 14 35.07 -7.11 -12.12
N LEU A 15 35.49 -5.88 -12.42
CA LEU A 15 34.75 -4.66 -12.03
C LEU A 15 33.35 -4.62 -12.66
N PHE A 16 33.21 -5.05 -13.91
CA PHE A 16 31.92 -5.13 -14.58
C PHE A 16 30.98 -6.17 -13.94
N LEU A 17 31.50 -7.33 -13.54
CA LEU A 17 30.72 -8.37 -12.87
C LEU A 17 30.24 -7.95 -11.48
N ILE A 18 31.05 -7.21 -10.72
CA ILE A 18 30.66 -6.68 -9.40
C ILE A 18 29.56 -5.61 -9.52
N ALA A 19 29.62 -4.76 -10.55
CA ALA A 19 28.60 -3.75 -10.83
C ALA A 19 27.24 -4.39 -11.21
N ILE A 20 27.25 -5.47 -12.00
CA ILE A 20 26.02 -6.18 -12.39
C ILE A 20 25.38 -6.90 -11.18
N ALA A 21 26.20 -7.53 -10.34
CA ALA A 21 25.71 -8.21 -9.14
C ALA A 21 25.06 -7.24 -8.13
N SER A 22 25.62 -6.04 -7.96
CA SER A 22 25.10 -5.03 -7.03
C SER A 22 23.78 -4.40 -7.50
N VAL A 23 23.58 -4.21 -8.80
CA VAL A 23 22.30 -3.75 -9.37
C VAL A 23 21.22 -4.85 -9.27
N GLY A 24 21.59 -6.12 -9.44
CA GLY A 24 20.66 -7.25 -9.32
C GLY A 24 20.08 -7.43 -7.90
N ILE A 25 20.90 -7.24 -6.87
CA ILE A 25 20.49 -7.42 -5.46
C ILE A 25 19.54 -6.29 -5.00
N ALA A 26 19.79 -5.04 -5.42
CA ALA A 26 18.93 -3.91 -5.06
C ALA A 26 17.50 -4.04 -5.62
N ASN A 27 17.35 -4.62 -6.83
CA ASN A 27 16.05 -4.85 -7.44
C ASN A 27 15.28 -6.03 -6.83
N ALA A 28 15.99 -7.06 -6.34
CA ALA A 28 15.36 -8.23 -5.71
C ALA A 28 14.82 -7.95 -4.29
N GLN A 29 15.42 -7.03 -3.53
CA GLN A 29 14.88 -6.65 -2.22
C GLN A 29 13.56 -5.85 -2.33
N ASN A 30 13.34 -5.11 -3.42
CA ASN A 30 12.17 -4.26 -3.60
C ASN A 30 10.89 -5.03 -4.02
N SER A 31 11.03 -6.30 -4.43
CA SER A 31 9.89 -7.14 -4.84
C SER A 31 9.09 -7.71 -3.67
N ASN A 32 9.69 -7.86 -2.48
CA ASN A 32 9.06 -8.53 -1.33
C ASN A 32 8.23 -7.62 -0.41
N ASN A 33 8.39 -6.30 -0.49
CA ASN A 33 7.68 -5.40 0.42
C ASN A 33 6.18 -5.36 0.08
N SER A 34 5.35 -5.38 1.13
CA SER A 34 3.90 -5.30 0.99
C SER A 34 3.48 -3.93 0.42
N LEU A 35 2.25 -3.83 -0.09
CA LEU A 35 1.77 -2.55 -0.61
C LEU A 35 1.68 -1.48 0.49
N GLU A 36 1.26 -1.90 1.69
CA GLU A 36 1.18 -1.06 2.88
C GLU A 36 2.57 -0.49 3.24
N GLU A 37 3.61 -1.32 3.18
CA GLU A 37 4.98 -0.89 3.45
C GLU A 37 5.51 0.06 2.36
N LYS A 38 5.22 -0.22 1.09
CA LYS A 38 5.61 0.61 -0.07
C LYS A 38 4.97 2.01 -0.04
N THR A 39 3.82 2.14 0.61
CA THR A 39 3.06 3.40 0.71
C THR A 39 3.21 4.05 2.09
N SER A 40 4.09 3.51 2.94
CA SER A 40 4.32 4.00 4.29
C SER A 40 5.07 5.34 4.33
N ILE A 41 4.91 6.06 5.44
CA ILE A 41 5.64 7.31 5.72
C ILE A 41 6.39 7.15 7.05
N SER A 42 7.61 7.69 7.14
CA SER A 42 8.39 7.63 8.38
C SER A 42 7.69 8.33 9.55
N VAL A 43 7.89 7.81 10.76
CA VAL A 43 7.32 8.36 12.01
C VAL A 43 7.59 9.86 12.14
N GLN A 44 8.85 10.28 11.92
CA GLN A 44 9.27 11.68 12.04
C GLN A 44 8.55 12.62 11.07
N LYS A 45 8.17 12.14 9.88
CA LYS A 45 7.42 12.93 8.91
C LYS A 45 5.93 12.95 9.27
N PHE A 46 5.40 11.80 9.69
CA PHE A 46 4.00 11.68 10.08
C PHE A 46 3.67 12.55 11.30
N GLU A 47 4.49 12.52 12.35
CA GLU A 47 4.25 13.28 13.58
C GLU A 47 4.31 14.80 13.40
N LYS A 48 4.94 15.30 12.31
CA LYS A 48 4.96 16.73 11.98
C LYS A 48 3.66 17.22 11.37
N ASP A 49 2.99 16.37 10.60
CA ASP A 49 1.72 16.69 9.93
C ASP A 49 0.90 15.39 9.76
N PRO A 50 0.20 14.94 10.82
CA PRO A 50 -0.49 13.66 10.80
C PRO A 50 -1.62 13.60 9.76
N VAL A 51 -2.34 14.70 9.57
CA VAL A 51 -3.49 14.76 8.65
C VAL A 51 -3.03 14.64 7.21
N GLU A 52 -2.08 15.47 6.75
CA GLU A 52 -1.60 15.38 5.37
C GLU A 52 -0.79 14.10 5.12
N SER A 53 -0.09 13.59 6.14
CA SER A 53 0.62 12.31 6.03
C SER A 53 -0.34 11.13 5.90
N ALA A 54 -1.40 11.07 6.70
CA ALA A 54 -2.43 10.03 6.59
C ALA A 54 -3.15 10.08 5.24
N LYS A 55 -3.50 11.29 4.79
CA LYS A 55 -4.07 11.53 3.45
C LYS A 55 -3.17 10.99 2.36
N LYS A 56 -1.86 11.27 2.43
CA LYS A 56 -0.87 10.77 1.46
C LYS A 56 -0.76 9.25 1.47
N ILE A 57 -0.64 8.62 2.64
CA ILE A 57 -0.57 7.14 2.77
C ILE A 57 -1.78 6.50 2.10
N ILE A 58 -2.99 6.96 2.45
CA ILE A 58 -4.24 6.42 1.91
C ILE A 58 -4.34 6.66 0.39
N SER A 59 -3.93 7.84 -0.07
CA SER A 59 -3.97 8.17 -1.49
C SER A 59 -3.05 7.29 -2.30
N ASP A 60 -1.81 7.11 -1.86
CA ASP A 60 -0.83 6.25 -2.53
C ASP A 60 -1.27 4.78 -2.51
N TYR A 61 -1.85 4.32 -1.39
CA TYR A 61 -2.39 2.97 -1.24
C TYR A 61 -3.47 2.67 -2.28
N PHE A 62 -4.51 3.50 -2.38
CA PHE A 62 -5.60 3.26 -3.32
C PHE A 62 -5.22 3.53 -4.78
N LEU A 63 -4.34 4.50 -5.05
CA LEU A 63 -3.83 4.71 -6.41
C LEU A 63 -3.07 3.48 -6.91
N ALA A 64 -2.28 2.83 -6.05
CA ALA A 64 -1.58 1.61 -6.41
C ALA A 64 -2.54 0.44 -6.70
N PHE A 65 -3.69 0.35 -6.02
CA PHE A 65 -4.74 -0.63 -6.35
C PHE A 65 -5.37 -0.36 -7.72
N ILE A 66 -5.77 0.90 -7.97
CA ILE A 66 -6.40 1.31 -9.23
C ILE A 66 -5.46 1.01 -10.42
N GLN A 67 -4.16 1.25 -10.24
CA GLN A 67 -3.15 1.00 -11.28
C GLN A 67 -2.86 -0.49 -11.52
N LYS A 68 -3.10 -1.37 -10.53
CA LYS A 68 -2.72 -2.78 -10.62
C LYS A 68 -3.57 -3.62 -11.59
N LYS A 69 -4.66 -3.07 -12.14
CA LYS A 69 -5.55 -3.72 -13.15
C LYS A 69 -5.76 -5.23 -12.90
N GLY A 70 -6.03 -5.62 -11.65
CA GLY A 70 -6.28 -7.01 -11.28
C GLY A 70 -7.57 -7.54 -11.90
N SER A 71 -7.65 -8.86 -12.09
CA SER A 71 -8.80 -9.59 -12.67
C SER A 71 -9.81 -10.10 -11.64
N ASP A 72 -9.52 -9.96 -10.35
CA ASP A 72 -10.27 -10.64 -9.30
C ASP A 72 -11.33 -9.70 -8.71
N GLY A 73 -12.58 -9.87 -9.15
CA GLY A 73 -13.74 -9.10 -8.69
C GLY A 73 -13.98 -7.80 -9.47
N THR A 74 -14.86 -6.94 -8.93
CA THR A 74 -15.15 -5.63 -9.51
C THR A 74 -13.96 -4.69 -9.31
N ALA A 75 -13.47 -4.08 -10.40
CA ALA A 75 -12.36 -3.14 -10.34
C ALA A 75 -12.71 -1.88 -9.53
N LEU A 76 -11.80 -1.47 -8.63
CA LEU A 76 -11.83 -0.15 -8.00
C LEU A 76 -11.41 0.90 -9.04
N ILE A 77 -12.22 1.93 -9.25
CA ILE A 77 -11.98 2.97 -10.26
C ILE A 77 -11.72 4.35 -9.65
N ASN A 78 -12.22 4.61 -8.44
CA ASN A 78 -12.02 5.88 -7.75
C ASN A 78 -12.15 5.72 -6.23
N TYR A 79 -11.65 6.70 -5.49
CA TYR A 79 -11.85 6.83 -4.05
C TYR A 79 -12.00 8.30 -3.65
N LYS A 80 -12.65 8.54 -2.51
CA LYS A 80 -12.76 9.85 -1.88
C LYS A 80 -12.53 9.73 -0.38
N ILE A 81 -11.56 10.45 0.13
CA ILE A 81 -11.37 10.60 1.58
C ILE A 81 -12.45 11.55 2.10
N ILE A 82 -13.24 11.08 3.07
CA ILE A 82 -14.36 11.81 3.66
C ILE A 82 -13.92 12.53 4.94
N ASN A 83 -13.21 11.81 5.81
CA ASN A 83 -12.74 12.32 7.09
C ASN A 83 -11.40 11.69 7.48
N ILE A 84 -10.59 12.40 8.24
CA ILE A 84 -9.36 11.92 8.87
C ILE A 84 -9.43 12.31 10.35
N ASP A 85 -9.41 11.33 11.24
CA ASP A 85 -9.37 11.51 12.68
C ASP A 85 -7.99 11.10 13.21
N THR A 86 -7.24 12.10 13.68
CA THR A 86 -5.90 11.95 14.25
C THR A 86 -5.89 12.15 15.76
N SER A 87 -7.04 11.99 16.44
CA SER A 87 -7.14 12.13 17.89
C SER A 87 -6.32 11.08 18.65
N ASP A 88 -6.18 9.88 18.08
CA ASP A 88 -5.21 8.86 18.52
C ASP A 88 -4.18 8.61 17.41
N LEU A 89 -2.93 8.99 17.66
CA LEU A 89 -1.85 8.77 16.69
C LEU A 89 -1.43 7.30 16.58
N ASN A 90 -1.81 6.42 17.51
CA ASN A 90 -1.52 4.99 17.36
C ASN A 90 -2.51 4.30 16.41
N ASP A 91 -3.70 4.90 16.24
CA ASP A 91 -4.79 4.39 15.43
C ASP A 91 -5.51 5.53 14.70
N VAL A 92 -4.86 6.07 13.66
CA VAL A 92 -5.43 7.16 12.87
C VAL A 92 -6.52 6.60 11.95
N LYS A 93 -7.74 7.11 12.09
CA LYS A 93 -8.91 6.64 11.34
C LYS A 93 -9.15 7.49 10.12
N VAL A 94 -9.29 6.86 8.96
CA VAL A 94 -9.55 7.52 7.69
C VAL A 94 -10.80 6.93 7.06
N SER A 95 -11.87 7.74 6.98
CA SER A 95 -13.09 7.34 6.30
C SER A 95 -12.94 7.53 4.80
N VAL A 96 -13.09 6.46 4.03
CA VAL A 96 -12.91 6.46 2.58
C VAL A 96 -14.16 5.92 1.89
N LYS A 97 -14.71 6.70 0.97
CA LYS A 97 -15.75 6.24 0.04
C LYS A 97 -15.10 5.67 -1.21
N LEU A 98 -15.37 4.40 -1.50
CA LEU A 98 -14.83 3.69 -2.66
C LEU A 98 -15.85 3.70 -3.80
N THR A 99 -15.35 3.75 -5.04
CA THR A 99 -16.17 3.64 -6.24
C THR A 99 -15.64 2.52 -7.11
N TYR A 100 -16.48 1.52 -7.34
CA TYR A 100 -16.19 0.36 -8.16
C TYR A 100 -16.86 0.46 -9.53
N ALA A 101 -16.38 -0.31 -10.49
CA ALA A 101 -16.86 -0.28 -11.88
C ALA A 101 -18.31 -0.77 -12.08
N ASP A 102 -18.91 -1.42 -11.07
CA ASP A 102 -20.32 -1.83 -11.07
C ASP A 102 -21.29 -0.66 -10.83
N ASN A 103 -20.76 0.52 -10.48
CA ASN A 103 -21.53 1.72 -10.17
C ASN A 103 -22.49 1.58 -8.99
N PHE A 104 -22.27 0.59 -8.12
CA PHE A 104 -23.02 0.52 -6.87
C PHE A 104 -22.53 1.59 -5.88
N ASP A 105 -23.47 2.23 -5.17
CA ASP A 105 -23.13 3.24 -4.17
C ASP A 105 -22.78 2.59 -2.82
N TYR A 106 -21.52 2.22 -2.66
CA TYR A 106 -21.04 1.63 -1.42
C TYR A 106 -20.94 2.66 -0.28
N PRO A 107 -21.26 2.27 0.96
CA PRO A 107 -21.06 3.14 2.12
C PRO A 107 -19.56 3.41 2.31
N PRO A 108 -19.19 4.56 2.92
CA PRO A 108 -17.81 4.80 3.33
C PRO A 108 -17.32 3.73 4.32
N VAL A 109 -16.03 3.39 4.19
CA VAL A 109 -15.34 2.42 5.05
C VAL A 109 -14.30 3.15 5.87
N GLU A 110 -14.20 2.81 7.16
CA GLU A 110 -13.13 3.30 8.03
C GLU A 110 -11.88 2.44 7.84
N TYR A 111 -10.79 3.07 7.40
CA TYR A 111 -9.45 2.49 7.30
C TYR A 111 -8.57 3.01 8.42
N HIS A 112 -7.65 2.17 8.89
CA HIS A 112 -6.76 2.51 9.98
C HIS A 112 -5.33 2.73 9.47
N VAL A 113 -4.69 3.81 9.87
CA VAL A 113 -3.27 4.08 9.64
C VAL A 113 -2.56 3.94 10.99
N VAL A 114 -1.72 2.90 11.09
CA VAL A 114 -1.10 2.50 12.36
C VAL A 114 0.42 2.57 12.27
N LYS A 115 1.06 2.80 13.41
CA LYS A 115 2.52 2.75 13.52
C LYS A 115 3.00 1.31 13.48
N LYS A 116 3.85 0.97 12.51
CA LYS A 116 4.59 -0.30 12.47
C LYS A 116 6.08 -0.02 12.43
N SER A 117 6.77 -0.41 13.50
CA SER A 117 8.21 -0.16 13.68
C SER A 117 8.56 1.33 13.54
N ASN A 118 9.11 1.76 12.40
CA ASN A 118 9.59 3.12 12.16
C ASN A 118 8.80 3.89 11.09
N SER A 119 7.63 3.38 10.69
CA SER A 119 6.73 4.04 9.75
C SER A 119 5.26 3.90 10.14
N TYR A 120 4.44 4.77 9.56
CA TYR A 120 2.99 4.67 9.54
C TYR A 120 2.55 4.08 8.21
N GLN A 121 1.61 3.15 8.27
CA GLN A 121 1.08 2.47 7.09
C GLN A 121 -0.38 2.07 7.29
N VAL A 122 -1.07 1.79 6.18
CA VAL A 122 -2.43 1.24 6.23
C VAL A 122 -2.41 -0.11 6.95
N ASN A 123 -3.34 -0.30 7.89
CA ASN A 123 -3.66 -1.59 8.45
C ASN A 123 -4.61 -2.31 7.49
N LYS A 124 -4.12 -3.33 6.81
CA LYS A 124 -4.90 -4.10 5.85
C LYS A 124 -6.12 -4.72 6.54
N GLN A 125 -7.27 -4.62 5.90
CA GLN A 125 -8.54 -5.16 6.37
C GLN A 125 -9.33 -5.74 5.22
N PHE A 126 -10.17 -6.72 5.52
CA PHE A 126 -11.15 -7.31 4.63
C PHE A 126 -12.51 -6.81 5.07
N CYS A 127 -13.33 -6.35 4.14
CA CYS A 127 -14.65 -5.79 4.44
C CYS A 127 -15.72 -6.54 3.67
N ALA A 128 -16.77 -6.96 4.38
CA ALA A 128 -17.95 -7.57 3.82
C ALA A 128 -19.12 -6.58 3.89
N PHE A 129 -19.82 -6.40 2.77
CA PHE A 129 -20.96 -5.50 2.65
C PHE A 129 -22.25 -6.30 2.66
N ASP A 130 -23.15 -5.97 3.58
CA ASP A 130 -24.47 -6.61 3.64
C ASP A 130 -25.37 -6.10 2.52
N MET A 131 -25.53 -6.92 1.49
CA MET A 131 -26.30 -6.59 0.29
C MET A 131 -27.60 -7.40 0.20
N ILE A 132 -27.93 -8.19 1.22
CA ILE A 132 -29.12 -9.05 1.24
C ILE A 132 -30.35 -8.16 1.42
N THR A 133 -31.34 -8.30 0.52
CA THR A 133 -32.50 -7.39 0.46
C THR A 133 -33.31 -7.37 1.74
N ASP A 134 -33.46 -8.54 2.39
CA ASP A 134 -34.27 -8.73 3.59
C ASP A 134 -33.44 -8.72 4.89
N SER A 135 -32.14 -8.38 4.80
CA SER A 135 -31.31 -8.32 6.00
C SER A 135 -31.62 -7.07 6.83
N PRO A 136 -31.76 -7.20 8.17
CA PRO A 136 -31.93 -6.04 9.04
C PRO A 136 -30.71 -5.11 9.05
N THR A 137 -29.55 -5.58 8.61
CA THR A 137 -28.30 -4.82 8.54
C THR A 137 -27.89 -4.45 7.11
N ARG A 138 -28.82 -4.52 6.15
CA ARG A 138 -28.56 -4.17 4.76
C ARG A 138 -27.93 -2.77 4.64
N GLY A 139 -26.90 -2.66 3.81
CA GLY A 139 -26.15 -1.43 3.59
C GLY A 139 -25.11 -1.12 4.67
N THR A 140 -24.88 -2.03 5.61
CA THR A 140 -23.76 -1.94 6.55
C THR A 140 -22.51 -2.63 6.01
N VAL A 141 -21.36 -2.26 6.58
CA VAL A 141 -20.07 -2.86 6.28
C VAL A 141 -19.45 -3.39 7.57
N ARG A 142 -18.88 -4.58 7.53
CA ARG A 142 -18.09 -5.16 8.61
C ARG A 142 -16.69 -5.46 8.11
N CYS A 143 -15.69 -4.96 8.83
CA CYS A 143 -14.29 -5.15 8.47
C CYS A 143 -13.53 -5.93 9.54
N SER A 144 -12.60 -6.79 9.11
CA SER A 144 -11.69 -7.52 9.99
C SER A 144 -10.29 -7.55 9.41
N SER A 145 -9.28 -7.53 10.27
CA SER A 145 -7.86 -7.56 9.90
C SER A 145 -7.30 -8.98 9.68
N ASP A 146 -8.02 -10.01 10.11
CA ASP A 146 -7.63 -11.44 10.03
C ASP A 146 -8.14 -12.16 8.77
N GLY A 147 -8.94 -11.48 7.94
CA GLY A 147 -9.54 -12.08 6.75
C GLY A 147 -10.86 -12.81 6.97
N SER A 148 -11.44 -12.76 8.17
CA SER A 148 -12.70 -13.45 8.49
C SER A 148 -13.95 -12.58 8.38
N ALA A 149 -13.89 -11.45 7.67
CA ALA A 149 -15.03 -10.53 7.58
C ALA A 149 -16.26 -11.23 6.99
N SER A 150 -17.34 -11.28 7.77
CA SER A 150 -18.61 -11.92 7.42
C SER A 150 -19.78 -11.02 7.85
N ILE A 151 -20.88 -11.15 7.11
CA ILE A 151 -22.14 -10.43 7.32
C ILE A 151 -23.01 -11.22 8.29
#